data_AF-A0AAV1JZ11-F1
#
_entry.id   AF-A0AAV1JZ11-F1
#
_cell.length_a   1.000
_cell.length_b   1.000
_cell.length_c   1.000
_cell.angle_alpha   90.00
_cell.angle_beta   90.00
_cell.angle_gamma   90.00
#
_symmetry.space_group_name_H-M   'P 1'
#
loop_
_entity.id
_entity.type
_entity.pdbx_description
1 polymer ?
#
loop_
_entity_poly.entity_id
_entity_poly.type
_entity_poly.pdbx_seq_one_letter_code
_entity_poly.pdbx_strand_id
1 'polypeptide(L)'
;MTPVTEDHRIFADLDPYTGTVIRGSKKAQFNVFMRPVTDIAATENLRTTLMPIFWVDEGMSLPEDLSNMIKSRLLGSLNLVSIFIPILISLSGVVAIVGFVLIIWAKRRAKSF
;
A
#
# COMPACT_ATOMS: atom_id res chain seq x y z
N MET A 1 -18.46 -29.70 2.44
CA MET A 1 -17.67 -28.47 2.64
C MET A 1 -17.48 -27.84 1.28
N THR A 2 -18.14 -26.71 1.03
CA THR A 2 -18.10 -26.03 -0.26
C THR A 2 -17.42 -24.69 -0.02
N PRO A 3 -16.13 -24.55 -0.36
CA PRO A 3 -15.40 -23.31 -0.12
C PRO A 3 -15.95 -22.19 -1.02
N VAL A 4 -16.39 -21.10 -0.41
CA VAL A 4 -16.77 -19.85 -1.10
C VAL A 4 -15.55 -18.94 -1.14
N THR A 5 -15.12 -18.51 -2.32
CA THR A 5 -13.85 -17.78 -2.50
C THR A 5 -13.81 -16.45 -1.76
N GLU A 6 -14.93 -15.72 -1.70
CA GLU A 6 -15.03 -14.45 -0.99
C GLU A 6 -14.86 -14.61 0.53
N ASP A 7 -15.38 -15.68 1.10
CA ASP A 7 -15.36 -15.90 2.55
C ASP A 7 -14.07 -16.57 3.05
N HIS A 8 -13.28 -17.19 2.15
CA HIS A 8 -12.10 -17.98 2.52
C HIS A 8 -10.78 -17.42 1.96
N ARG A 9 -10.79 -16.30 1.25
CA ARG A 9 -9.56 -15.68 0.74
C ARG A 9 -8.78 -14.98 1.86
N ILE A 10 -7.46 -15.14 1.81
CA ILE A 10 -6.51 -14.32 2.58
C ILE A 10 -6.19 -13.10 1.71
N PHE A 11 -6.37 -11.90 2.24
CA PHE A 11 -6.08 -10.66 1.52
C PHE A 11 -5.47 -9.60 2.43
N ALA A 12 -4.68 -8.71 1.84
CA ALA A 12 -4.14 -7.52 2.48
C ALA A 12 -4.17 -6.38 1.46
N ASP A 13 -5.03 -5.40 1.71
CA ASP A 13 -5.15 -4.18 0.92
C ASP A 13 -4.17 -3.15 1.49
N LEU A 14 -3.17 -2.79 0.69
CA LEU A 14 -2.08 -1.89 1.07
C LEU A 14 -2.27 -0.50 0.45
N ASP A 15 -1.91 0.54 1.19
CA ASP A 15 -1.76 1.87 0.63
C ASP A 15 -0.48 1.95 -0.23
N PRO A 16 -0.57 2.34 -1.51
CA PRO A 16 0.55 2.28 -2.45
C PRO A 16 1.69 3.25 -2.13
N TYR A 17 1.43 4.32 -1.36
CA TYR A 17 2.45 5.31 -1.02
C TYR A 17 3.18 4.99 0.28
N THR A 18 2.49 4.40 1.27
CA THR A 18 3.06 4.13 2.60
C THR A 18 3.35 2.65 2.88
N GLY A 19 2.75 1.74 2.11
CA GLY A 19 2.81 0.30 2.39
C GLY A 19 1.99 -0.13 3.63
N THR A 20 1.21 0.78 4.21
CA THR A 20 0.37 0.49 5.38
C THR A 20 -0.83 -0.38 4.99
N VAL A 21 -1.13 -1.40 5.78
CA VAL A 21 -2.33 -2.24 5.60
C VAL A 21 -3.57 -1.44 5.99
N ILE A 22 -4.44 -1.16 5.02
CA ILE A 22 -5.72 -0.48 5.23
C ILE A 22 -6.80 -1.49 5.65
N ARG A 23 -6.77 -2.67 5.05
CA ARG A 23 -7.68 -3.77 5.36
C ARG A 23 -6.97 -5.09 5.14
N GLY A 24 -7.13 -6.03 6.05
CA GLY A 24 -6.57 -7.37 5.90
C GLY A 24 -7.46 -8.41 6.55
N SER A 25 -7.52 -9.60 5.96
CA SER A 25 -8.11 -10.77 6.58
C SER A 25 -7.19 -11.96 6.37
N LYS A 26 -6.81 -12.59 7.48
CA LYS A 26 -5.98 -13.79 7.52
C LYS A 26 -6.78 -14.91 8.16
N LYS A 27 -7.08 -15.94 7.37
CA LYS A 27 -7.80 -17.12 7.82
C LYS A 27 -6.84 -18.30 7.89
N ALA A 28 -6.82 -18.99 9.02
CA ALA A 28 -5.98 -20.17 9.23
C ALA A 28 -6.82 -21.34 9.73
N GLN A 29 -6.65 -22.51 9.10
CA GLN A 29 -7.27 -23.76 9.52
C GLN A 29 -6.23 -24.61 10.24
N PHE A 30 -6.50 -24.95 11.50
CA PHE A 30 -5.66 -25.84 12.27
C PHE A 30 -6.16 -27.27 12.13
N ASN A 31 -5.29 -28.12 11.56
CA ASN A 31 -5.61 -29.52 11.31
C ASN A 31 -4.62 -30.43 12.04
N VAL A 32 -5.12 -31.56 12.53
CA VAL A 32 -4.31 -32.63 13.13
C VAL A 32 -4.36 -33.85 12.23
N PHE A 33 -3.20 -34.48 12.03
CA PHE A 33 -3.11 -35.73 11.29
C PHE A 33 -3.50 -36.89 12.22
N MET A 34 -4.70 -37.44 12.04
CA MET A 34 -5.11 -38.64 12.73
C MET A 34 -4.60 -39.84 11.95
N ARG A 35 -3.87 -40.73 12.61
CA ARG A 35 -3.44 -42.02 12.06
C ARG A 35 -3.42 -43.06 13.17
N PRO A 36 -3.61 -44.34 12.84
CA PRO A 36 -3.35 -45.40 13.80
C PRO A 36 -1.86 -45.44 14.13
N VAL A 37 -1.54 -45.56 15.41
CA VAL A 37 -0.17 -45.69 15.91
C VAL A 37 -0.05 -47.09 16.51
N THR A 38 0.92 -47.87 16.02
CA THR A 38 1.30 -49.16 16.62
C THR A 38 1.59 -48.96 18.10
N ASP A 39 1.04 -49.83 18.95
CA ASP A 39 1.12 -49.81 20.41
C ASP A 39 0.17 -48.85 21.15
N ILE A 40 -0.74 -48.16 20.45
CA ILE A 40 -1.81 -47.36 21.09
C ILE A 40 -3.19 -47.86 20.65
N ALA A 41 -3.78 -48.76 21.44
CA ALA A 41 -5.09 -49.37 21.20
C ALA A 41 -6.22 -48.35 20.95
N ALA A 42 -6.16 -47.17 21.60
CA ALA A 42 -7.14 -46.09 21.39
C ALA A 42 -7.12 -45.48 19.97
N THR A 43 -6.00 -45.64 19.24
CA THR A 43 -5.83 -45.09 17.88
C THR A 43 -5.99 -46.12 16.78
N GLU A 44 -6.12 -47.41 17.09
CA GLU A 44 -6.19 -48.50 16.09
C GLU A 44 -7.38 -48.38 15.13
N ASN A 45 -8.51 -47.86 15.63
CA ASN A 45 -9.72 -47.65 14.83
C ASN A 45 -9.75 -46.29 14.10
N LEU A 46 -8.71 -45.46 14.25
CA LEU A 46 -8.66 -44.17 13.56
C LEU A 46 -8.30 -44.37 12.09
N ARG A 47 -9.08 -43.75 11.21
CA ARG A 47 -8.73 -43.65 9.80
C ARG A 47 -7.66 -42.58 9.61
N THR A 48 -6.68 -42.86 8.75
CA THR A 48 -5.69 -41.86 8.32
C THR A 48 -6.39 -40.69 7.63
N THR A 49 -6.55 -39.57 8.33
CA THR A 49 -7.24 -38.38 7.83
C THR A 49 -6.73 -37.10 8.49
N LEU A 50 -6.91 -35.99 7.80
CA LEU A 50 -6.55 -34.67 8.29
C LEU A 50 -7.79 -34.05 8.94
N MET A 51 -7.86 -34.10 10.27
CA MET A 51 -9.04 -33.62 11.01
C MET A 51 -8.92 -32.13 11.34
N PRO A 52 -9.89 -31.30 10.93
CA PRO A 52 -9.96 -29.92 11.37
C PRO A 52 -10.32 -29.85 12.85
N ILE A 53 -9.56 -29.07 13.62
CA ILE A 53 -9.88 -28.81 15.03
C ILE A 53 -10.64 -27.48 15.14
N PHE A 54 -10.06 -26.41 14.62
CA PHE A 54 -10.67 -25.08 14.62
C PHE A 54 -10.11 -24.20 13.50
N TRP A 55 -10.80 -23.07 13.28
CA TRP A 55 -10.44 -22.04 12.33
C TRP A 55 -10.25 -20.73 13.06
N VAL A 56 -9.24 -19.96 12.68
CA VAL A 56 -8.98 -18.61 13.20
C VAL A 56 -9.14 -17.63 12.05
N ASP A 57 -9.96 -16.60 12.26
CA ASP A 57 -10.10 -15.47 11.37
C ASP A 57 -9.57 -14.22 12.07
N GLU A 58 -8.46 -13.70 11.55
CA GLU A 58 -7.87 -12.46 12.01
C GLU A 58 -8.14 -11.38 10.95
N GLY A 59 -9.17 -10.57 11.21
CA GLY A 59 -9.52 -9.40 10.42
C GLY A 59 -8.98 -8.13 11.06
N MET A 60 -8.29 -7.30 10.28
CA MET A 60 -7.95 -5.93 10.66
C MET A 60 -8.54 -4.95 9.65
N SER A 61 -9.19 -3.91 10.15
CA SER A 61 -9.62 -2.78 9.34
C SER A 61 -9.12 -1.51 10.01
N LEU A 62 -8.52 -0.64 9.22
CA LEU A 62 -8.04 0.64 9.73
C LEU A 62 -9.25 1.56 9.95
N PRO A 63 -9.42 2.15 11.16
CA PRO A 63 -10.51 3.06 11.43
C PRO A 63 -10.48 4.27 10.48
N GLU A 64 -11.68 4.74 10.09
CA GLU A 64 -11.81 5.85 9.14
C GLU A 64 -11.07 7.11 9.59
N ASP A 65 -11.10 7.43 10.89
CA ASP A 65 -10.40 8.58 11.48
C ASP A 65 -8.89 8.54 11.23
N LEU A 66 -8.27 7.37 11.41
CA LEU A 66 -6.84 7.19 11.20
C LEU A 66 -6.49 7.25 9.71
N SER A 67 -7.36 6.68 8.86
CA SER A 67 -7.20 6.74 7.40
C SER A 67 -7.27 8.18 6.86
N ASN A 68 -8.17 9.00 7.41
CA ASN A 68 -8.34 10.40 7.03
C ASN A 68 -7.17 11.26 7.52
N MET A 69 -6.62 10.96 8.70
CA MET A 69 -5.41 11.62 9.20
C MET A 69 -4.19 11.32 8.33
N ILE A 70 -4.00 10.07 7.89
CA ILE A 70 -2.89 9.70 7.00
C ILE A 70 -3.04 10.40 5.63
N LYS A 71 -4.23 10.37 5.04
CA LYS A 71 -4.50 11.04 3.75
C LYS A 71 -4.24 12.55 3.82
N SER A 72 -4.78 13.23 4.83
CA SER A 72 -4.65 14.69 4.95
C SER A 72 -3.20 15.14 5.19
N ARG A 73 -2.48 14.48 6.10
CA ARG A 73 -1.12 14.90 6.47
C ARG A 73 -0.08 14.47 5.46
N LEU A 74 -0.16 13.23 4.98
CA LEU A 74 0.90 12.66 4.15
C LEU A 74 0.64 12.93 2.67
N LEU A 75 -0.53 12.55 2.16
CA LEU A 75 -0.84 12.72 0.73
C LEU A 75 -1.11 14.18 0.38
N GLY A 76 -1.71 14.95 1.31
CA GLY A 76 -1.92 16.38 1.14
C GLY A 76 -0.61 17.15 0.94
N SER A 77 0.40 16.88 1.76
CA SER A 77 1.71 17.52 1.63
C SER A 77 2.44 17.10 0.36
N LEU A 78 2.36 15.83 -0.04
CA LEU A 78 2.99 15.32 -1.26
C LEU A 78 2.38 15.96 -2.52
N ASN A 79 1.06 16.07 -2.58
CA ASN A 79 0.37 16.74 -3.70
C ASN A 79 0.70 18.23 -3.76
N LEU A 80 0.76 18.90 -2.61
CA LEU A 80 1.13 20.31 -2.55
C LEU A 80 2.53 20.54 -3.11
N VAL A 81 3.50 19.73 -2.68
CA VAL A 81 4.89 19.81 -3.20
C VAL A 81 4.95 19.49 -4.69
N SER A 82 4.20 18.48 -5.16
CA SER A 82 4.15 18.09 -6.56
C SER A 82 3.63 19.21 -7.47
N ILE A 83 2.72 20.06 -6.99
CA ILE A 83 2.18 21.20 -7.72
C ILE A 83 3.08 22.45 -7.57
N PHE A 84 3.61 22.71 -6.37
CA PHE A 84 4.39 23.92 -6.10
C PHE A 84 5.75 23.94 -6.81
N ILE A 85 6.46 22.80 -6.83
CA ILE A 85 7.78 22.70 -7.46
C ILE A 85 7.76 23.10 -8.95
N PRO A 86 6.89 22.55 -9.82
CA PRO A 86 6.89 22.90 -11.23
C PRO A 86 6.48 24.35 -11.49
N ILE A 87 5.61 24.93 -10.66
CA ILE A 87 5.25 26.36 -10.75
C ILE A 87 6.48 27.22 -10.49
N LEU A 88 7.25 26.91 -9.44
CA LEU A 88 8.45 27.67 -9.09
C LEU A 88 9.53 27.56 -10.17
N ILE A 89 9.72 26.36 -10.74
CA ILE A 89 10.65 26.11 -11.85
C ILE A 89 10.21 26.84 -13.12
N SER A 90 8.90 26.84 -13.41
CA SER A 90 8.35 27.56 -14.57
C SER A 90 8.60 29.08 -14.43
N LEU A 91 8.35 29.63 -13.25
CA LEU A 91 8.54 31.06 -12.98
C LEU A 91 10.01 31.47 -13.09
N SER A 92 10.93 30.69 -12.53
CA SER A 92 12.37 30.98 -12.63
C SER A 92 12.88 30.89 -14.07
N GLY A 93 12.37 29.94 -14.86
CA GLY A 93 12.65 29.82 -16.29
C GLY A 93 12.24 31.07 -17.08
N VAL A 94 11.04 31.60 -16.83
CA VAL A 94 10.56 32.83 -17.49
C VAL A 94 11.46 34.03 -17.16
N VAL A 95 11.81 34.22 -15.89
CA VAL A 95 12.69 35.32 -15.47
C VAL A 95 14.07 35.24 -16.13
N ALA A 96 14.65 34.03 -16.20
CA ALA A 96 15.94 33.83 -16.85
C ALA A 96 15.90 34.16 -18.36
N ILE A 97 14.84 33.76 -19.06
CA ILE A 97 14.65 34.06 -20.48
C ILE A 97 14.54 35.57 -20.70
N VAL A 98 13.71 36.26 -19.91
CA VAL A 98 13.54 37.72 -20.01
C VAL A 98 14.86 38.44 -19.74
N GLY A 99 15.59 38.05 -18.70
CA GLY A 99 16.91 38.61 -18.39
C GLY A 99 17.90 38.42 -19.55
N PHE A 100 17.93 37.23 -20.15
CA PHE A 100 18.81 36.95 -21.28
C PHE A 100 18.47 37.80 -22.52
N VAL A 101 17.19 37.96 -22.84
CA VAL A 101 16.73 38.81 -23.94
C VAL A 101 17.12 40.28 -23.70
N LEU A 102 16.93 40.80 -22.49
CA LEU A 102 17.30 42.17 -22.14
C LEU A 102 18.82 42.41 -22.29
N ILE A 103 19.65 41.46 -21.88
CA ILE A 103 21.12 41.55 -22.03
C ILE A 103 21.51 41.59 -23.51
N ILE A 104 20.92 40.73 -24.35
CA ILE A 104 21.18 40.74 -25.80
C ILE A 104 20.75 42.08 -26.40
N TRP A 105 19.59 42.60 -26.01
CA TRP A 105 19.06 43.85 -26.51
C TRP A 105 19.95 45.04 -26.13
N ALA A 106 20.42 45.09 -24.89
CA ALA A 106 21.37 46.09 -24.41
C ALA A 106 22.71 46.03 -25.16
N LYS A 107 23.27 44.83 -25.37
CA LYS A 107 24.51 44.66 -26.16
C LYS A 107 24.35 45.08 -27.62
N ARG A 108 23.18 44.84 -28.23
CA ARG A 108 22.89 45.27 -29.61
C ARG A 108 22.77 46.79 -29.73
N ARG A 109 22.14 47.48 -28.77
CA ARG A 109 22.11 48.95 -28.73
C ARG A 109 23.48 49.58 -28.57
N ALA A 110 24.32 49.05 -27.69
CA ALA A 110 25.66 49.60 -27.42
C ALA A 110 26.62 49.51 -28.62
N LYS A 111 26.36 48.58 -29.56
CA LYS A 111 27.16 48.39 -30.79
C LYS A 111 26.66 49.24 -31.98
N SER A 112 25.55 49.96 -31.81
CA SER A 112 24.88 50.78 -32.83
C SER A 112 25.14 52.28 -32.68
N PHE A 113 26.06 52.67 -31.80
CA PHE A 113 26.56 54.03 -31.62
C PHE A 113 28.04 54.10 -32.01
#